data_AF-A0A2V7NXG2-F1
#
_entry.id   AF-A0A2V7NXG2-F1
#
_cell.length_a   1.000
_cell.length_b   1.000
_cell.length_c   1.000
_cell.angle_alpha   90.00
_cell.angle_beta   90.00
_cell.angle_gamma   90.00
#
_symmetry.space_group_name_H-M   'P 1'
#
loop_
_entity.id
_entity.type
_entity.pdbx_description
1 polymer ?
#
loop_
_entity_poly.entity_id
_entity_poly.type
_entity_poly.pdbx_seq_one_letter_code
_entity_poly.pdbx_strand_id
1 'polypeptide(L)'
;MTCLQFRDRYSDYRDGLITSERELRQYQRHFAYCAACRRYDAAVRRGVLALRAARHAIAPSPDFRRRLESRLARERPGEPELPARAGLAAALLLAALLGLLALEGTRRTELAQTAPLPPVPFPKPVAHAGVPFVSFQDPRAGVVVGNPYGVVLVEPVSAGR
;
A
#
# COMPACT_ATOMS: atom_id res chain seq x y z
N MET A 1 -24.71 17.45 22.65
CA MET A 1 -24.77 17.21 24.10
C MET A 1 -24.35 18.46 24.83
N THR A 2 -24.85 18.62 26.05
CA THR A 2 -24.39 19.66 26.98
C THR A 2 -23.17 19.19 27.77
N CYS A 3 -22.44 20.11 28.39
CA CYS A 3 -21.31 19.76 29.25
C CYS A 3 -21.75 18.92 30.47
N LEU A 4 -22.97 19.12 30.96
CA LEU A 4 -23.52 18.37 32.09
C LEU A 4 -23.74 16.90 31.70
N GLN A 5 -24.41 16.66 30.58
CA GLN A 5 -24.58 15.31 30.01
C GLN A 5 -23.25 14.59 29.77
N PHE A 6 -22.23 15.29 29.27
CA PHE A 6 -20.90 14.72 29.09
C PHE A 6 -20.25 14.30 30.41
N ARG A 7 -20.39 15.14 31.46
CA ARG A 7 -19.76 14.90 32.77
C ARG A 7 -20.42 13.76 33.52
N ASP A 8 -21.74 13.61 33.41
CA ASP A 8 -22.50 12.56 34.10
C ASP A 8 -22.03 11.16 33.70
N ARG A 9 -21.63 10.97 32.44
CA ARG A 9 -21.10 9.68 31.94
C ARG A 9 -19.65 9.76 31.47
N TYR A 10 -18.87 10.70 32.01
CA TYR A 10 -17.49 10.87 31.60
C TYR A 10 -16.62 9.65 31.92
N SER A 11 -16.87 8.97 33.05
CA SER A 11 -16.15 7.72 33.40
C SER A 11 -16.35 6.65 32.34
N ASP A 12 -17.58 6.41 31.92
CA ASP A 12 -17.91 5.43 30.88
C ASP A 12 -17.20 5.75 29.56
N TYR A 13 -17.19 7.03 29.18
CA TYR A 13 -16.47 7.50 27.99
C TYR A 13 -14.96 7.30 28.11
N ARG A 14 -14.37 7.66 29.27
CA ARG A 14 -12.93 7.55 29.52
C ARG A 14 -12.46 6.09 29.54
N ASP A 15 -13.27 5.21 30.12
CA ASP A 15 -12.94 3.80 30.33
C ASP A 15 -13.35 2.94 29.11
N GLY A 16 -13.91 3.55 28.07
CA GLY A 16 -14.27 2.86 26.82
C GLY A 16 -15.51 1.97 26.94
N LEU A 17 -16.38 2.23 27.92
CA LEU A 17 -17.58 1.43 28.19
C LEU A 17 -18.79 1.83 27.33
N ILE A 18 -18.69 2.91 26.56
CA ILE A 18 -19.75 3.32 25.62
C ILE A 18 -19.73 2.38 24.40
N THR A 19 -20.70 1.47 24.35
CA THR A 19 -20.82 0.47 23.27
C THR A 19 -21.55 1.00 22.03
N SER A 20 -22.42 2.00 22.18
CA SER A 20 -23.14 2.60 21.06
C SER A 20 -22.21 3.52 20.26
N GLU A 21 -21.92 3.17 19.01
CA GLU A 21 -21.08 4.00 18.14
C GLU A 21 -21.63 5.41 17.94
N ARG A 22 -22.96 5.54 17.85
CA ARG A 22 -23.60 6.84 17.66
C ARG A 22 -23.37 7.73 18.89
N GLU A 23 -23.48 7.16 20.07
CA GLU A 23 -23.22 7.84 21.33
C GLU A 23 -21.73 8.21 21.41
N LEU A 24 -20.83 7.26 21.14
CA LEU A 24 -19.38 7.49 21.14
C LEU A 24 -18.98 8.64 20.20
N ARG A 25 -19.50 8.68 18.97
CA ARG A 25 -19.28 9.80 18.02
C ARG A 25 -19.82 11.12 18.54
N GLN A 26 -20.91 11.10 19.31
CA GLN A 26 -21.40 12.30 19.97
C GLN A 26 -20.35 12.80 20.97
N TYR A 27 -19.90 11.93 21.89
CA TYR A 27 -18.91 12.25 22.95
C TYR A 27 -17.59 12.75 22.37
N GLN A 28 -17.07 12.07 21.36
CA GLN A 28 -15.85 12.48 20.65
C GLN A 28 -15.97 13.88 20.05
N ARG A 29 -17.09 14.19 19.38
CA ARG A 29 -17.32 15.55 18.84
C ARG A 29 -17.36 16.60 19.94
N HIS A 30 -18.11 16.36 21.02
CA HIS A 30 -18.16 17.33 22.12
C HIS A 30 -16.78 17.55 22.75
N PHE A 31 -16.02 16.48 22.97
CA PHE A 31 -14.67 16.56 23.50
C PHE A 31 -13.71 17.34 22.59
N ALA A 32 -13.82 17.16 21.26
CA ALA A 32 -13.02 17.88 20.28
C ALA A 32 -13.26 19.39 20.30
N TYR A 33 -14.49 19.85 20.51
CA TYR A 33 -14.83 21.29 20.43
C TYR A 33 -14.95 21.99 21.80
N CYS A 34 -15.26 21.27 22.88
CA CYS A 34 -15.48 21.88 24.19
C CYS A 34 -14.19 22.03 25.03
N ALA A 35 -13.69 23.25 25.14
CA ALA A 35 -12.50 23.55 25.95
C ALA A 35 -12.70 23.33 27.47
N ALA A 36 -13.94 23.44 27.98
CA ALA A 36 -14.22 23.17 29.39
C ALA A 36 -14.09 21.68 29.74
N CYS A 37 -14.65 20.80 28.90
CA CYS A 37 -14.56 19.35 29.09
C CYS A 37 -13.14 18.81 28.89
N ARG A 38 -12.33 19.41 28.00
CA ARG A 38 -10.89 19.08 27.91
C ARG A 38 -10.10 19.47 29.16
N ARG A 39 -10.39 20.64 29.74
CA ARG A 39 -9.78 21.06 31.01
C ARG A 39 -10.16 20.12 32.16
N TYR A 40 -11.42 19.67 32.17
CA TYR A 40 -11.90 18.66 33.11
C TYR A 40 -11.12 17.34 32.96
N ASP A 41 -11.03 16.77 31.75
CA ASP A 41 -10.26 15.56 31.49
C ASP A 41 -8.80 15.68 31.97
N ALA A 42 -8.14 16.79 31.65
CA ALA A 42 -6.78 17.05 32.08
C ALA A 42 -6.65 17.09 33.62
N ALA A 43 -7.61 17.70 34.32
CA ALA A 43 -7.62 17.72 35.78
C ALA A 43 -7.81 16.32 36.38
N VAL A 44 -8.75 15.53 35.86
CA VAL A 44 -8.97 14.15 36.34
C VAL A 44 -7.74 13.29 36.06
N ARG A 45 -7.11 13.41 34.88
CA ARG A 45 -5.86 12.68 34.57
C ARG A 45 -4.73 13.02 35.53
N ARG A 46 -4.53 14.32 35.83
CA ARG A 46 -3.54 14.75 36.82
C ARG A 46 -3.84 14.20 38.22
N GLY A 47 -5.09 14.24 38.66
CA GLY A 47 -5.51 13.67 39.94
C GLY A 47 -5.22 12.16 40.03
N VAL A 48 -5.55 11.40 38.99
CA VAL A 48 -5.26 9.96 38.94
C VAL A 48 -3.75 9.69 38.98
N LEU A 49 -2.94 10.48 38.27
CA LEU A 49 -1.49 10.34 38.32
C LEU A 49 -0.92 10.65 39.72
N ALA A 50 -1.43 11.70 40.37
CA ALA A 50 -1.03 12.05 41.73
C ALA A 50 -1.36 10.92 42.73
N LEU A 51 -2.56 10.34 42.62
CA LEU A 51 -2.96 9.19 43.46
C LEU A 51 -2.09 7.95 43.20
N ARG A 52 -1.73 7.68 41.93
CA ARG A 52 -0.81 6.59 41.58
C ARG A 52 0.60 6.82 42.09
N ALA A 53 1.05 8.08 42.13
CA ALA A 53 2.38 8.46 42.61
C ALA A 53 2.47 8.46 44.14
N ALA A 54 1.39 8.78 44.84
CA ALA A 54 1.27 8.74 46.31
C ALA A 54 1.21 7.30 46.86
N ARG A 55 1.89 6.35 46.21
CA ARG A 55 1.81 4.89 46.33
C ARG A 55 2.24 4.37 47.70
N HIS A 56 1.49 4.69 48.74
CA HIS A 56 1.54 4.07 50.05
C HIS A 56 0.07 3.73 50.41
N ALA A 57 -0.32 2.45 50.34
CA ALA A 57 -1.37 1.79 51.17
C ALA A 57 -2.18 0.70 50.46
N ILE A 58 -2.24 0.62 49.12
CA ILE A 58 -3.10 -0.38 48.45
C ILE A 58 -2.24 -1.43 47.74
N ALA A 59 -1.88 -2.47 48.48
CA ALA A 59 -1.33 -3.69 47.90
C ALA A 59 -2.46 -4.70 47.68
N PRO A 60 -2.52 -5.40 46.53
CA PRO A 60 -3.45 -6.50 46.36
C PRO A 60 -3.09 -7.63 47.34
N SER A 61 -4.08 -8.47 47.69
CA SER A 61 -3.82 -9.66 48.54
C SER A 61 -2.67 -10.50 47.94
N PRO A 62 -1.80 -11.13 48.74
CA PRO A 62 -0.64 -11.90 48.23
C PRO A 62 -1.02 -12.93 47.15
N ASP A 63 -2.17 -13.57 47.31
CA ASP A 63 -2.70 -14.59 46.41
C ASP A 63 -3.41 -14.04 45.16
N PHE A 64 -3.59 -12.71 45.06
CA PHE A 64 -4.34 -12.10 43.96
C PHE A 64 -3.75 -12.48 42.61
N ARG A 65 -2.43 -12.39 42.48
CA ARG A 65 -1.72 -12.68 41.23
C ARG A 65 -1.95 -14.11 40.77
N ARG A 66 -1.82 -15.07 41.68
CA ARG A 66 -2.10 -16.49 41.42
C ARG A 66 -3.54 -16.69 40.93
N ARG A 67 -4.52 -16.08 41.60
CA ARG A 67 -5.94 -16.16 41.19
C ARG A 67 -6.17 -15.53 39.82
N LEU A 68 -5.57 -14.38 39.56
CA LEU A 68 -5.68 -13.63 38.30
C LEU A 68 -5.16 -14.47 37.12
N GLU A 69 -3.94 -15.01 37.25
CA GLU A 69 -3.32 -15.88 36.26
C GLU A 69 -4.16 -17.13 35.99
N SER A 70 -4.65 -17.78 37.04
CA SER A 70 -5.51 -18.96 36.89
C SER A 70 -6.82 -18.67 36.15
N ARG A 71 -7.36 -17.45 36.31
CA ARG A 71 -8.59 -17.02 35.64
C ARG A 71 -8.32 -16.66 34.18
N LEU A 72 -7.24 -15.90 33.92
CA LEU A 72 -6.83 -15.58 32.55
C LEU A 72 -6.51 -16.84 31.74
N ALA A 73 -5.92 -17.86 32.35
CA ALA A 73 -5.68 -19.13 31.68
C ALA A 73 -6.98 -19.85 31.28
N ARG A 74 -8.03 -19.73 32.09
CA ARG A 74 -9.36 -20.30 31.78
C ARG A 74 -10.15 -19.50 30.74
N GLU A 75 -10.03 -18.17 30.78
CA GLU A 75 -10.78 -17.27 29.90
C GLU A 75 -10.07 -16.99 28.57
N ARG A 76 -8.78 -17.30 28.45
CA ARG A 76 -8.09 -17.25 27.15
C ARG A 76 -8.84 -18.18 26.19
N PRO A 77 -9.44 -17.65 25.11
CA PRO A 77 -9.85 -18.49 24.00
C PRO A 77 -8.61 -19.29 23.60
N GLY A 78 -8.75 -20.60 23.41
CA GLY A 78 -7.65 -21.39 22.86
C GLY A 78 -7.07 -20.65 21.66
N GLU A 79 -5.74 -20.55 21.58
CA GLU A 79 -5.09 -20.06 20.36
C GLU A 79 -5.77 -20.77 19.20
N PRO A 80 -6.18 -20.06 18.12
CA PRO A 80 -6.80 -20.72 16.99
C PRO A 80 -5.81 -21.79 16.54
N GLU A 81 -6.16 -23.06 16.76
CA GLU A 81 -5.37 -24.16 16.25
C GLU A 81 -5.41 -24.01 14.74
N LEU A 82 -4.36 -23.42 14.19
CA LEU A 82 -4.17 -23.39 12.75
C LEU A 82 -4.11 -24.86 12.36
N PRO A 83 -5.10 -25.38 11.60
CA PRO A 83 -5.11 -26.79 11.27
C PRO A 83 -3.78 -27.11 10.61
N ALA A 84 -3.11 -28.21 10.99
CA ALA A 84 -1.77 -28.54 10.52
C ALA A 84 -1.61 -28.46 8.98
N ARG A 85 -2.72 -28.62 8.25
CA ARG A 85 -2.85 -28.46 6.79
C ARG A 85 -2.68 -27.03 6.27
N ALA A 86 -2.97 -26.01 7.07
CA ALA A 86 -2.81 -24.59 6.70
C ALA A 86 -1.34 -24.21 6.53
N GLY A 87 -0.44 -24.74 7.38
CA GLY A 87 0.99 -24.55 7.22
C GLY A 87 1.53 -25.21 5.95
N LEU A 88 1.02 -26.39 5.61
CA LEU A 88 1.40 -27.13 4.41
C LEU A 88 0.90 -26.43 3.14
N ALA A 89 -0.32 -25.90 3.15
CA ALA A 89 -0.86 -25.08 2.07
C ALA A 89 -0.05 -23.79 1.86
N ALA A 90 0.32 -23.09 2.93
CA ALA A 90 1.16 -21.90 2.85
C ALA A 90 2.55 -22.20 2.27
N ALA A 91 3.17 -23.31 2.69
CA ALA A 91 4.46 -23.75 2.17
C ALA A 91 4.39 -24.09 0.67
N LEU A 92 3.33 -24.77 0.23
CA LEU A 92 3.12 -25.09 -1.19
C LEU A 92 2.89 -23.83 -2.04
N LEU A 93 2.13 -22.85 -1.54
CA LEU A 93 1.91 -21.57 -2.23
C LEU A 93 3.22 -20.78 -2.38
N LEU A 94 4.06 -20.75 -1.33
CA LEU A 94 5.38 -20.12 -1.38
C LEU A 94 6.31 -20.84 -2.38
N ALA A 95 6.31 -22.18 -2.37
CA ALA A 95 7.11 -22.97 -3.31
C ALA A 95 6.66 -22.73 -4.77
N ALA A 96 5.35 -22.68 -5.03
CA ALA A 96 4.80 -22.38 -6.34
C ALA A 96 5.18 -20.97 -6.82
N LEU A 97 5.10 -19.97 -5.92
CA LEU A 97 5.49 -18.59 -6.22
C LEU A 97 6.97 -18.49 -6.60
N LEU A 98 7.85 -19.13 -5.83
CA LEU A 98 9.29 -19.16 -6.11
C LEU A 98 9.61 -19.88 -7.43
N GLY A 99 8.91 -20.99 -7.70
CA GLY A 99 9.05 -21.72 -8.96
C GLY A 99 8.64 -20.88 -10.18
N LEU A 100 7.51 -20.15 -10.09
CA LEU A 100 7.05 -19.24 -11.14
C LEU A 100 8.05 -18.09 -11.37
N LEU A 101 8.59 -17.50 -10.30
CA LEU A 101 9.60 -16.44 -10.40
C LEU A 101 10.89 -16.93 -11.08
N ALA A 102 11.34 -18.14 -10.76
CA ALA A 102 12.51 -18.75 -11.38
C ALA A 102 12.28 -18.99 -12.89
N LEU A 103 11.11 -19.53 -13.26
CA LEU A 103 10.75 -19.82 -14.66
C LEU A 103 10.64 -18.54 -15.51
N GLU A 104 10.07 -17.48 -14.95
CA GLU A 104 9.98 -16.18 -15.62
C GLU A 104 11.37 -15.55 -15.80
N GLY A 105 12.26 -15.73 -14.82
CA GLY A 105 13.66 -15.32 -14.91
C GLY A 105 14.41 -15.99 -16.06
N THR A 106 14.28 -17.32 -16.20
CA THR A 106 14.96 -18.07 -17.26
C THR A 106 14.44 -17.73 -18.66
N ARG A 107 13.12 -17.57 -18.83
CA ARG A 107 12.52 -17.15 -20.10
C ARG A 107 13.00 -15.79 -20.57
N ARG A 108 13.14 -14.82 -19.64
CA ARG A 108 13.66 -13.49 -19.98
C ARG A 108 15.11 -13.52 -20.43
N THR A 109 15.94 -14.38 -19.83
CA THR A 109 17.34 -14.56 -20.27
C THR A 109 17.45 -15.18 -21.66
N GLU A 110 16.59 -16.14 -22.01
CA GLU A 110 16.58 -16.75 -23.35
C GLU A 110 16.21 -15.73 -24.45
N LEU A 111 15.21 -14.88 -24.19
CA LEU A 111 14.81 -13.81 -25.11
C LEU A 111 15.89 -12.73 -25.27
N ALA A 112 16.64 -12.44 -24.21
CA ALA A 112 17.75 -11.48 -24.28
C ALA A 112 18.98 -12.05 -25.04
N GLN A 113 19.14 -13.37 -25.07
CA GLN A 113 20.24 -14.06 -25.74
C GLN A 113 19.96 -14.37 -27.22
N THR A 114 18.74 -14.09 -27.70
CA THR A 114 18.43 -14.34 -29.11
C THR A 114 19.30 -13.42 -29.97
N ALA A 115 20.10 -14.01 -30.85
CA ALA A 115 21.03 -13.25 -31.69
C ALA A 115 20.27 -12.17 -32.46
N PRO A 116 20.76 -10.91 -32.48
CA PRO A 116 20.12 -9.86 -33.25
C PRO A 116 20.02 -10.31 -34.71
N LEU A 117 18.81 -10.23 -35.26
CA LEU A 117 18.58 -10.52 -36.67
C LEU A 117 19.55 -9.67 -37.52
N PRO A 118 20.08 -10.21 -38.63
CA PRO A 118 20.90 -9.43 -39.53
C PRO A 118 20.14 -8.16 -39.91
N PRO A 119 20.80 -6.98 -39.95
CA PRO A 119 20.14 -5.73 -40.28
C PRO A 119 19.54 -5.84 -41.68
N VAL A 120 18.22 -6.04 -41.74
CA VAL A 120 17.48 -6.05 -43.00
C VAL A 120 17.22 -4.59 -43.35
N PRO A 121 17.49 -4.16 -44.59
CA PRO A 121 17.16 -2.81 -45.05
C PRO A 121 15.64 -2.64 -45.08
N PHE A 122 15.06 -2.22 -43.96
CA PHE A 122 13.66 -1.84 -43.90
C PHE A 122 13.49 -0.43 -44.46
N PRO A 123 12.57 -0.22 -45.41
CA PRO A 123 12.31 1.13 -45.88
C PRO A 123 11.76 1.94 -44.72
N LYS A 124 12.41 3.08 -44.43
CA LYS A 124 12.00 3.95 -43.33
C LYS A 124 10.66 4.59 -43.69
N PRO A 125 9.59 4.39 -42.90
CA PRO A 125 8.33 5.07 -43.16
C PRO A 125 8.52 6.57 -42.89
N VAL A 126 8.16 7.39 -43.88
CA VAL A 126 8.16 8.85 -43.79
C VAL A 126 6.72 9.33 -43.82
N ALA A 127 6.32 10.04 -42.77
CA ALA A 127 5.00 10.65 -42.69
C ALA A 127 5.00 12.01 -43.42
N HIS A 128 4.03 12.21 -44.31
CA HIS A 128 3.85 13.46 -45.04
C HIS A 128 2.57 14.17 -44.61
N ALA A 129 2.55 15.50 -44.71
CA ALA A 129 1.36 16.30 -44.39
C ALA A 129 0.26 16.26 -45.49
N GLY A 130 0.46 15.48 -46.56
CA GLY A 130 -0.47 15.34 -47.69
C GLY A 130 -0.66 13.87 -48.10
N VAL A 131 -1.62 13.58 -49.00
CA VAL A 131 -1.92 12.20 -49.43
C VAL A 131 -1.01 11.75 -50.59
N PRO A 132 -0.39 10.54 -50.52
CA PRO A 132 -0.46 9.57 -49.42
C PRO A 132 0.39 9.97 -48.20
N PHE A 133 -0.19 9.82 -47.01
CA PHE A 133 0.36 10.32 -45.74
C PHE A 133 1.54 9.50 -45.20
N VAL A 134 1.84 8.34 -45.79
CA VAL A 134 3.07 7.57 -45.53
C VAL A 134 3.68 7.13 -46.85
N SER A 135 4.97 7.41 -47.03
CA SER A 135 5.78 6.80 -48.09
C SER A 135 6.94 6.00 -47.49
N PHE A 136 7.43 5.03 -48.24
CA PHE A 136 8.55 4.19 -47.85
C PHE A 136 9.80 4.65 -48.60
N GLN A 137 10.81 5.14 -47.88
CA GLN A 137 12.06 5.58 -48.49
C GLN A 137 12.98 4.39 -48.75
N ASP A 138 13.48 4.24 -49.99
CA ASP A 138 14.43 3.18 -50.34
C ASP A 138 15.74 3.38 -49.56
N PRO A 139 16.19 2.39 -48.76
CA PRO A 139 17.39 2.49 -47.95
C PRO A 139 18.70 2.64 -48.75
N ARG A 140 18.67 2.48 -50.09
CA ARG A 140 19.83 2.71 -50.97
C ARG A 140 19.92 4.12 -51.55
N ALA A 141 18.88 4.95 -51.37
CA ALA A 141 18.88 6.33 -51.85
C ALA A 141 19.62 7.24 -50.84
N GLY A 142 20.87 7.59 -51.14
CA GLY A 142 21.64 8.56 -50.35
C GLY A 142 21.02 9.96 -50.42
N VAL A 143 20.82 10.60 -49.26
CA VAL A 143 20.32 11.99 -49.19
C VAL A 143 21.47 12.95 -49.45
N VAL A 144 21.50 13.58 -50.63
CA VAL A 144 22.29 14.80 -50.85
C VAL A 144 21.47 15.97 -50.32
N VAL A 145 21.92 16.61 -49.25
CA VAL A 145 21.28 17.81 -48.70
C VAL A 145 21.58 18.98 -49.63
N GLY A 146 20.61 19.39 -50.44
CA GLY A 146 20.68 20.56 -51.30
C GLY A 146 19.53 21.55 -51.05
N ASN A 147 19.90 22.71 -50.49
CA ASN A 147 19.22 24.04 -50.49
C ASN A 147 17.77 24.16 -49.92
N PRO A 148 17.39 25.27 -49.22
CA PRO A 148 16.17 25.41 -48.44
C PRO A 148 14.91 25.73 -49.28
N TYR A 149 14.97 25.56 -50.60
CA TYR A 149 13.83 25.78 -51.50
C TYR A 149 13.54 24.50 -52.31
N GLY A 150 13.20 23.42 -51.60
CA GLY A 150 12.10 22.51 -51.95
C GLY A 150 12.05 21.86 -53.33
N VAL A 151 13.15 21.39 -53.92
CA VAL A 151 13.09 20.42 -55.02
C VAL A 151 14.10 19.30 -54.80
N VAL A 152 13.61 18.12 -54.42
CA VAL A 152 14.41 16.89 -54.41
C VAL A 152 14.35 16.30 -55.82
N LEU A 153 15.42 16.45 -56.58
CA LEU A 153 15.61 15.73 -57.83
C LEU A 153 15.95 14.28 -57.49
N VAL A 154 14.97 13.39 -57.65
CA VAL A 154 15.20 11.94 -57.62
C VAL A 154 15.70 11.56 -59.01
N GLU A 155 16.98 11.24 -59.12
CA GLU A 155 17.56 10.73 -60.36
C GLU A 155 17.28 9.21 -60.45
N PRO A 156 16.47 8.73 -61.42
CA PRO A 156 16.29 7.30 -61.60
C PRO A 156 17.56 6.71 -62.21
N VAL A 157 18.17 5.73 -61.52
CA VAL A 157 19.22 4.90 -62.13
C VAL A 157 18.58 4.13 -63.28
N SER A 158 18.97 4.49 -64.50
CA SER A 158 18.69 3.70 -65.71
C SER A 158 19.22 2.28 -65.52
N ALA A 159 18.38 1.29 -65.76
CA ALA A 159 18.75 -0.12 -65.78
C ALA A 159 19.82 -0.36 -66.86
N GLY A 160 21.09 -0.47 -66.43
CA GLY A 160 22.15 -1.06 -67.23
C GLY A 160 21.94 -2.58 -67.28
N ARG A 161 22.03 -3.14 -68.50
CA ARG A 161 22.07 -4.58 -68.76
C ARG A 161 23.25 -5.26 -68.08
#